data_AF-A0A846EKX4-F1
#
_entry.id   AF-A0A846EKX4-F1
#
_cell.length_a   1.000
_cell.length_b   1.000
_cell.length_c   1.000
_cell.angle_alpha   90.00
_cell.angle_beta   90.00
_cell.angle_gamma   90.00
#
_symmetry.space_group_name_H-M   'P 1'
#
loop_
_entity.id
_entity.type
_entity.pdbx_description
1 polymer ?
#
loop_
_entity_poly.entity_id
_entity_poly.type
_entity_poly.pdbx_seq_one_letter_code
_entity_poly.pdbx_strand_id
1 'polypeptide(L)'
;MKLPKTPFSFVVAYLIFSILSPTVQAQTYSQDKTWLTSQGFRPSIDNKNNPNTIGAATRFKPPIDDRENPETVGAATRGSSCLNKQIITSLLPSSKLGLTVAKNPTFFWHIPTSEAKTAEFLLLTDNLEDENDQKVVYQKIITLPEQSGIVSVTLPEQEVNLETNNNYRWYLTLICDSEDSSRNVFVEGVVKPISRDLPVLDSGEATNLLSQASTYAQAGIWHDALTSLVKLRCQNPNDNIVKLHWQQFLESVALDKIESEPIINFCVQN
;
A
#
# COMPACT_ATOMS: atom_id res chain seq x y z
N MET A 1 -62.54 22.18 41.69
CA MET A 1 -61.84 22.99 42.73
C MET A 1 -61.10 24.10 41.99
N LYS A 2 -61.72 25.27 41.77
CA LYS A 2 -61.59 26.52 42.55
C LYS A 2 -60.14 26.98 42.83
N LEU A 3 -59.70 27.97 42.04
CA LEU A 3 -58.68 29.02 42.29
C LEU A 3 -58.85 29.71 43.67
N PRO A 4 -57.82 30.36 44.29
CA PRO A 4 -57.40 31.74 43.90
C PRO A 4 -55.91 32.15 44.19
N LYS A 5 -55.32 33.07 43.38
CA LYS A 5 -54.92 34.50 43.63
C LYS A 5 -53.67 34.70 44.53
N THR A 6 -52.64 35.55 44.31
CA THR A 6 -52.32 36.83 43.58
C THR A 6 -50.85 37.24 43.98
N PRO A 7 -50.29 38.46 43.75
CA PRO A 7 -49.88 39.17 42.50
C PRO A 7 -48.43 39.81 42.61
N PHE A 8 -48.14 40.84 41.79
CA PHE A 8 -46.98 41.79 41.74
C PHE A 8 -45.87 41.45 40.71
N SER A 9 -45.32 42.36 39.90
CA SER A 9 -45.61 43.76 39.57
C SER A 9 -44.90 44.11 38.26
N PHE A 10 -45.44 45.06 37.50
CA PHE A 10 -44.87 45.63 36.28
C PHE A 10 -43.66 46.54 36.59
N VAL A 11 -42.62 46.47 35.77
CA VAL A 11 -41.80 47.63 35.40
C VAL A 11 -41.54 47.58 33.90
N VAL A 12 -42.09 48.56 33.19
CA VAL A 12 -41.85 48.83 31.77
C VAL A 12 -40.66 49.78 31.69
N ALA A 13 -39.59 49.36 31.00
CA ALA A 13 -38.50 50.26 30.60
C ALA A 13 -38.53 50.42 29.09
N TYR A 14 -38.95 51.61 28.64
CA TYR A 14 -38.80 52.05 27.25
C TYR A 14 -37.33 52.39 27.01
N LEU A 15 -36.70 51.73 26.03
CA LEU A 15 -35.47 52.21 25.41
C LEU A 15 -35.71 52.38 23.91
N ILE A 16 -35.69 53.65 23.51
CA ILE A 16 -35.75 54.12 22.13
C ILE A 16 -34.33 53.94 21.57
N PHE A 17 -34.16 53.08 20.57
CA PHE A 17 -32.94 53.03 19.77
C PHE A 17 -33.26 53.37 18.31
N SER A 18 -32.78 54.55 17.91
CA SER A 18 -32.83 55.12 16.59
C SER A 18 -32.12 54.20 15.59
N ILE A 19 -32.79 53.88 14.48
CA ILE A 19 -32.26 53.08 13.39
C ILE A 19 -31.38 53.99 12.52
N LEU A 20 -30.06 53.78 12.56
CA LEU A 20 -29.13 54.29 11.55
C LEU A 20 -28.70 53.10 10.69
N SER A 21 -29.16 53.06 9.44
CA SER A 21 -28.73 52.09 8.45
C SER A 21 -27.30 52.40 8.01
N PRO A 22 -26.34 51.45 8.07
CA PRO A 22 -25.06 51.66 7.44
C PRO A 22 -25.19 51.46 5.93
N THR A 23 -24.85 52.50 5.18
CA THR A 23 -24.58 52.44 3.75
C THR A 23 -23.38 51.54 3.50
N VAL A 24 -23.53 50.57 2.60
CA VAL A 24 -22.43 49.71 2.13
C VAL A 24 -21.65 50.50 1.08
N GLN A 25 -20.53 51.09 1.46
CA GLN A 25 -19.52 51.54 0.51
C GLN A 25 -18.69 50.34 0.06
N ALA A 26 -18.80 49.96 -1.22
CA ALA A 26 -17.87 49.04 -1.86
C ALA A 26 -16.51 49.71 -1.99
N GLN A 27 -15.49 49.20 -1.29
CA GLN A 27 -14.10 49.58 -1.50
C GLN A 27 -13.50 48.67 -2.58
N THR A 28 -13.15 49.27 -3.71
CA THR A 28 -12.29 48.67 -4.73
C THR A 28 -10.91 48.43 -4.12
N TYR A 29 -10.48 47.17 -3.98
CA TYR A 29 -9.14 46.86 -3.53
C TYR A 29 -8.18 46.66 -4.71
N SER A 30 -7.05 47.34 -4.57
CA SER A 30 -5.97 47.54 -5.52
C SER A 30 -5.33 46.23 -6.01
N GLN A 31 -5.03 46.19 -7.31
CA GLN A 31 -4.06 45.28 -7.91
C GLN A 31 -2.66 45.79 -7.57
N ASP A 32 -1.99 45.21 -6.56
CA ASP A 32 -0.55 45.35 -6.41
C ASP A 32 0.11 44.04 -5.99
N LYS A 33 1.17 43.71 -6.73
CA LYS A 33 1.95 42.48 -6.68
C LYS A 33 2.85 42.43 -5.46
N THR A 34 2.81 41.33 -4.72
CA THR A 34 3.95 40.81 -3.96
C THR A 34 4.02 39.31 -4.13
N TRP A 35 4.96 38.85 -4.97
CA TRP A 35 5.51 37.50 -4.92
C TRP A 35 6.25 37.33 -3.59
N LEU A 36 5.99 36.24 -2.86
CA LEU A 36 6.96 35.43 -2.12
C LEU A 36 6.23 34.35 -1.29
N THR A 37 6.46 33.10 -1.71
CA THR A 37 6.67 31.92 -0.86
C THR A 37 5.50 31.42 0.00
N SER A 38 4.64 30.60 -0.61
CA SER A 38 4.24 29.27 -0.09
C SER A 38 3.27 28.62 -1.07
N GLN A 39 3.75 28.24 -2.25
CA GLN A 39 3.06 27.16 -2.96
C GLN A 39 3.37 25.87 -2.20
N GLY A 40 2.54 25.57 -1.19
CA GLY A 40 2.31 24.19 -0.83
C GLY A 40 1.91 23.48 -2.12
N PHE A 41 2.78 22.62 -2.61
CA PHE A 41 2.50 21.77 -3.75
C PHE A 41 1.31 20.90 -3.34
N ARG A 42 0.10 21.31 -3.71
CA ARG A 42 -1.06 20.44 -3.76
C ARG A 42 -1.02 19.84 -5.15
N PRO A 43 -0.47 18.62 -5.34
CA PRO A 43 -0.61 17.97 -6.63
C PRO A 43 -2.11 17.87 -6.93
N SER A 44 -2.50 18.31 -8.12
CA SER A 44 -3.87 18.20 -8.61
C SER A 44 -4.30 16.73 -8.57
N ILE A 45 -5.42 16.45 -7.89
CA ILE A 45 -5.99 15.10 -7.74
C ILE A 45 -6.43 14.50 -9.09
N ASP A 46 -6.50 15.32 -10.15
CA ASP A 46 -6.99 14.91 -11.48
C ASP A 46 -5.90 14.61 -12.53
N ASN A 47 -4.63 14.50 -12.14
CA ASN A 47 -3.52 14.39 -13.09
C ASN A 47 -2.99 12.97 -13.34
N LYS A 48 -3.85 11.94 -13.29
CA LYS A 48 -3.44 10.52 -13.39
C LYS A 48 -2.67 10.16 -14.67
N ASN A 49 -2.75 11.00 -15.71
CA ASN A 49 -2.20 10.71 -17.04
C ASN A 49 -1.12 11.71 -17.52
N ASN A 50 -0.63 12.63 -16.68
CA ASN A 50 0.39 13.58 -17.12
C ASN A 50 1.80 13.11 -16.74
N PRO A 51 2.67 12.88 -17.73
CA PRO A 51 4.03 12.39 -17.52
C PRO A 51 4.93 13.37 -16.75
N ASN A 52 4.54 14.65 -16.60
CA ASN A 52 5.29 15.66 -15.84
C ASN A 52 4.95 15.69 -14.34
N THR A 53 4.10 14.79 -13.85
CA THR A 53 3.80 14.69 -12.41
C THR A 53 4.93 13.92 -11.71
N ILE A 54 5.48 14.49 -10.64
CA ILE A 54 6.44 13.79 -9.77
C ILE A 54 5.76 12.52 -9.25
N GLY A 55 6.44 11.36 -9.36
CA GLY A 55 5.84 10.06 -9.04
C GLY A 55 5.23 9.30 -10.22
N ALA A 56 4.99 9.94 -11.38
CA ALA A 56 4.35 9.26 -12.52
C ALA A 56 5.20 8.10 -13.08
N ALA A 57 6.53 8.23 -13.09
CA ALA A 57 7.44 7.21 -13.60
C ALA A 57 7.42 5.91 -12.79
N THR A 58 7.04 5.97 -11.51
CA THR A 58 6.90 4.80 -10.64
C THR A 58 5.48 4.26 -10.61
N ARG A 59 4.53 4.78 -11.40
CA ARG A 59 3.23 4.10 -11.55
C ARG A 59 3.44 2.76 -12.22
N PHE A 60 2.96 1.69 -11.59
CA PHE A 60 3.07 0.34 -12.14
C PHE A 60 2.24 0.22 -13.40
N LYS A 61 2.83 -0.34 -14.45
CA LYS A 61 2.12 -0.74 -15.66
C LYS A 61 2.04 -2.26 -15.66
N PRO A 62 0.85 -2.85 -15.42
CA PRO A 62 0.69 -4.29 -15.56
C PRO A 62 1.20 -4.75 -16.93
N PRO A 63 1.89 -5.91 -17.00
CA PRO A 63 2.17 -6.54 -18.27
C PRO A 63 0.87 -6.65 -19.08
N ILE A 64 0.96 -6.40 -20.39
CA ILE A 64 -0.14 -6.71 -21.29
C ILE A 64 -0.14 -8.24 -21.38
N ASP A 65 -1.06 -8.88 -20.67
CA ASP A 65 -1.27 -10.33 -20.76
C ASP A 65 -2.53 -10.59 -21.59
N ASP A 66 -2.34 -11.30 -22.68
CA ASP A 66 -3.35 -11.89 -23.56
C ASP A 66 -3.83 -13.26 -23.04
N ARG A 67 -3.34 -13.71 -21.89
CA ARG A 67 -3.80 -14.91 -21.19
C ARG A 67 -4.90 -14.59 -20.19
N GLU A 68 -5.83 -15.54 -20.11
CA GLU A 68 -6.98 -15.54 -19.22
C GLU A 68 -6.50 -15.30 -17.78
N ASN A 69 -7.07 -14.27 -17.14
CA ASN A 69 -6.79 -13.89 -15.77
C ASN A 69 -6.83 -15.16 -14.90
N PRO A 70 -5.81 -15.47 -14.07
CA PRO A 70 -5.86 -16.65 -13.23
C PRO A 70 -7.18 -16.66 -12.47
N GLU A 71 -7.83 -17.83 -12.40
CA GLU A 71 -9.14 -17.95 -11.77
C GLU A 71 -9.12 -17.26 -10.41
N THR A 72 -10.18 -16.51 -10.10
CA THR A 72 -10.39 -15.91 -8.78
C THR A 72 -10.42 -17.01 -7.73
N VAL A 73 -9.26 -17.31 -7.16
CA VAL A 73 -9.14 -18.16 -5.98
C VAL A 73 -9.69 -17.39 -4.78
N GLY A 74 -10.57 -18.08 -4.06
CA GLY A 74 -11.50 -17.47 -3.12
C GLY A 74 -10.80 -16.70 -2.01
N ALA A 75 -11.25 -15.47 -1.78
CA ALA A 75 -11.06 -14.77 -0.52
C ALA A 75 -11.86 -15.47 0.59
N ALA A 76 -11.44 -16.65 1.01
CA ALA A 76 -12.04 -17.37 2.12
C ALA A 76 -11.52 -16.79 3.44
N THR A 77 -11.97 -15.58 3.81
CA THR A 77 -11.79 -15.05 5.16
C THR A 77 -12.77 -15.73 6.11
N ARG A 78 -12.56 -17.01 6.41
CA ARG A 78 -13.30 -17.71 7.47
C ARG A 78 -12.50 -17.58 8.76
N GLY A 79 -12.99 -16.76 9.69
CA GLY A 79 -12.55 -16.76 11.09
C GLY A 79 -11.68 -15.58 11.50
N SER A 80 -12.30 -14.46 11.89
CA SER A 80 -11.61 -13.45 12.69
C SER A 80 -11.58 -13.91 14.15
N SER A 81 -10.45 -14.44 14.64
CA SER A 81 -10.18 -14.44 16.09
C SER A 81 -9.06 -13.45 16.44
N CYS A 82 -7.98 -13.36 15.66
CA CYS A 82 -6.84 -12.53 16.04
C CYS A 82 -6.71 -11.15 15.36
N LEU A 83 -7.55 -10.81 14.38
CA LEU A 83 -7.44 -9.54 13.60
C LEU A 83 -8.53 -8.49 13.88
N ASN A 84 -9.45 -8.70 14.83
CA ASN A 84 -10.47 -7.72 15.20
C ASN A 84 -11.21 -7.07 14.00
N LYS A 85 -11.62 -7.89 13.01
CA LYS A 85 -12.27 -7.49 11.74
C LYS A 85 -11.39 -6.74 10.72
N GLN A 86 -10.10 -6.60 10.99
CA GLN A 86 -9.11 -6.16 9.99
C GLN A 86 -8.66 -7.34 9.13
N ILE A 87 -7.98 -7.04 8.03
CA ILE A 87 -7.48 -8.04 7.07
C ILE A 87 -5.98 -7.82 6.83
N ILE A 88 -5.27 -8.91 6.57
CA ILE A 88 -3.91 -8.84 6.03
C ILE A 88 -4.00 -8.31 4.60
N THR A 89 -3.11 -7.39 4.23
CA THR A 89 -3.03 -6.87 2.87
C THR A 89 -1.74 -7.33 2.22
N SER A 90 -1.83 -8.15 1.19
CA SER A 90 -0.69 -8.47 0.31
C SER A 90 -0.31 -7.25 -0.51
N LEU A 91 0.98 -6.90 -0.55
CA LEU A 91 1.49 -5.88 -1.47
C LEU A 91 1.72 -6.51 -2.85
N LEU A 92 0.62 -6.92 -3.48
CA LEU A 92 0.57 -7.37 -4.87
C LEU A 92 -0.44 -6.54 -5.67
N PRO A 93 -0.31 -6.50 -7.00
CA PRO A 93 -1.37 -6.01 -7.87
C PRO A 93 -2.68 -6.80 -7.66
N SER A 94 -3.80 -6.22 -8.10
CA SER A 94 -5.12 -6.86 -7.99
C SER A 94 -5.22 -8.22 -8.69
N SER A 95 -4.37 -8.49 -9.68
CA SER A 95 -4.26 -9.79 -10.35
C SER A 95 -3.68 -10.90 -9.48
N LYS A 96 -3.14 -10.57 -8.29
CA LYS A 96 -2.43 -11.51 -7.41
C LYS A 96 -1.19 -12.17 -8.03
N LEU A 97 -0.71 -11.66 -9.17
CA LEU A 97 0.52 -12.10 -9.82
C LEU A 97 1.57 -10.99 -9.73
N GLY A 98 2.76 -11.35 -9.26
CA GLY A 98 3.95 -10.49 -9.30
C GLY A 98 5.05 -11.11 -10.17
N LEU A 99 5.51 -10.36 -11.17
CA LEU A 99 6.72 -10.74 -11.92
C LEU A 99 7.98 -10.34 -11.15
N THR A 100 9.03 -11.12 -11.29
CA THR A 100 10.36 -10.85 -10.72
C THR A 100 11.46 -11.21 -11.71
N VAL A 101 12.56 -10.47 -11.70
CA VAL A 101 13.81 -10.87 -12.38
C VAL A 101 14.84 -11.42 -11.39
N ALA A 102 14.61 -11.27 -10.09
CA ALA A 102 15.42 -11.88 -9.03
C ALA A 102 15.08 -13.37 -8.87
N LYS A 103 16.12 -14.20 -8.69
CA LYS A 103 15.97 -15.63 -8.35
C LYS A 103 15.47 -15.86 -6.92
N ASN A 104 15.69 -14.87 -6.06
CA ASN A 104 15.41 -14.93 -4.62
C ASN A 104 14.62 -13.66 -4.22
N PRO A 105 13.37 -13.51 -4.71
CA PRO A 105 12.60 -12.29 -4.49
C PRO A 105 12.31 -12.01 -3.02
N THR A 106 11.96 -10.76 -2.75
CA THR A 106 11.37 -10.35 -1.47
C THR A 106 9.86 -10.16 -1.63
N PHE A 107 9.12 -10.64 -0.64
CA PHE A 107 7.68 -10.51 -0.53
C PHE A 107 7.34 -9.54 0.60
N PHE A 108 6.23 -8.81 0.45
CA PHE A 108 5.81 -7.79 1.40
C PHE A 108 4.31 -7.89 1.69
N TRP A 109 3.94 -7.70 2.95
CA TRP A 109 2.57 -7.67 3.42
C TRP A 109 2.39 -6.58 4.46
N HIS A 110 1.24 -5.91 4.44
CA HIS A 110 0.79 -5.12 5.58
C HIS A 110 0.02 -6.02 6.54
N ILE A 111 0.48 -6.03 7.79
CA ILE A 111 -0.14 -6.74 8.90
C ILE A 111 -0.77 -5.68 9.80
N PRO A 112 -2.10 -5.66 9.96
CA PRO A 112 -2.74 -4.79 10.92
C PRO A 112 -2.42 -5.27 12.35
N THR A 113 -2.78 -4.46 13.35
CA THR A 113 -2.68 -4.90 14.76
C THR A 113 -3.40 -6.23 14.96
N SER A 114 -2.66 -7.20 15.50
CA SER A 114 -3.08 -8.60 15.62
C SER A 114 -2.66 -9.18 16.96
N GLU A 115 -3.42 -10.15 17.46
CA GLU A 115 -3.02 -10.96 18.63
C GLU A 115 -2.06 -12.10 18.26
N ALA A 116 -1.96 -12.46 16.97
CA ALA A 116 -1.03 -13.48 16.51
C ALA A 116 0.42 -13.06 16.76
N LYS A 117 1.23 -13.98 17.31
CA LYS A 117 2.66 -13.76 17.57
C LYS A 117 3.56 -14.21 16.44
N THR A 118 3.09 -15.12 15.61
CA THR A 118 3.84 -15.69 14.49
C THR A 118 2.99 -15.77 13.24
N ALA A 119 3.67 -15.76 12.10
CA ALA A 119 3.11 -16.12 10.82
C ALA A 119 3.98 -17.19 10.16
N GLU A 120 3.37 -17.99 9.31
CA GLU A 120 4.05 -18.93 8.44
C GLU A 120 4.01 -18.41 7.01
N PHE A 121 5.17 -18.33 6.39
CA PHE A 121 5.33 -18.16 4.96
C PHE A 121 5.57 -19.54 4.33
N LEU A 122 4.76 -19.89 3.34
CA LEU A 122 4.87 -21.12 2.56
C LEU A 122 4.94 -20.79 1.07
N LEU A 123 5.88 -21.36 0.35
CA LEU A 123 6.04 -21.24 -1.10
C LEU A 123 5.99 -22.62 -1.72
N LEU A 124 5.09 -22.81 -2.69
CA LEU A 124 4.88 -24.04 -3.43
C LEU A 124 5.16 -23.84 -4.91
N THR A 125 5.52 -24.90 -5.62
CA THR A 125 5.39 -24.93 -7.09
C THR A 125 3.92 -24.77 -7.46
N ASP A 126 3.63 -24.04 -8.53
CA ASP A 126 2.26 -23.83 -9.03
C ASP A 126 2.19 -24.31 -10.48
N ASN A 127 1.95 -25.61 -10.66
CA ASN A 127 1.84 -26.19 -11.99
C ASN A 127 0.41 -26.00 -12.51
N LEU A 128 0.27 -25.21 -13.58
CA LEU A 128 -1.03 -24.94 -14.22
C LEU A 128 -1.63 -26.17 -14.92
N GLU A 129 -0.82 -27.19 -15.20
CA GLU A 129 -1.26 -28.41 -15.88
C GLU A 129 -1.74 -29.49 -14.88
N ASP A 130 -1.25 -29.46 -13.63
CA ASP A 130 -1.66 -30.38 -12.57
C ASP A 130 -1.54 -29.71 -11.18
N GLU A 131 -2.68 -29.23 -10.67
CA GLU A 131 -2.77 -28.59 -9.35
C GLU A 131 -2.41 -29.54 -8.18
N ASN A 132 -2.36 -30.86 -8.40
CA ASN A 132 -1.97 -31.81 -7.36
C ASN A 132 -0.45 -32.01 -7.27
N ASP A 133 0.35 -31.49 -8.20
CA ASP A 133 1.82 -31.59 -8.19
C ASP A 133 2.50 -30.42 -7.44
N GLN A 134 1.80 -29.82 -6.47
CA GLN A 134 2.36 -28.78 -5.62
C GLN A 134 3.42 -29.36 -4.68
N LYS A 135 4.64 -28.86 -4.80
CA LYS A 135 5.81 -29.23 -3.97
C LYS A 135 6.24 -28.04 -3.13
N VAL A 136 6.59 -28.29 -1.87
CA VAL A 136 7.14 -27.25 -1.00
C VAL A 136 8.52 -26.82 -1.50
N VAL A 137 8.63 -25.54 -1.85
CA VAL A 137 9.88 -24.89 -2.27
C VAL A 137 10.55 -24.21 -1.09
N TYR A 138 9.78 -23.53 -0.25
CA TYR A 138 10.28 -22.87 0.94
C TYR A 138 9.20 -22.75 2.01
N GLN A 139 9.61 -22.84 3.28
CA GLN A 139 8.73 -22.63 4.43
C GLN A 139 9.50 -21.93 5.54
N LYS A 140 8.88 -20.91 6.16
CA LYS A 140 9.50 -20.14 7.23
C LYS A 140 8.46 -19.63 8.21
N ILE A 141 8.69 -19.87 9.50
CA ILE A 141 7.98 -19.18 10.57
C ILE A 141 8.66 -17.84 10.83
N ILE A 142 7.89 -16.76 10.86
CA ILE A 142 8.34 -15.42 11.20
C ILE A 142 7.64 -14.91 12.45
N THR A 143 8.37 -14.19 13.30
CA THR A 143 7.80 -13.48 14.44
C THR A 143 7.16 -12.19 13.94
N LEU A 144 5.92 -11.95 14.38
CA LEU A 144 5.18 -10.74 14.01
C LEU A 144 5.48 -9.60 14.99
N PRO A 145 5.57 -8.35 14.50
CA PRO A 145 5.65 -7.19 15.37
C PRO A 145 4.33 -6.97 16.11
N GLU A 146 4.39 -6.35 17.28
CA GLU A 146 3.18 -5.99 18.04
C GLU A 146 2.43 -4.81 17.42
N GLN A 147 3.13 -3.95 16.66
CA GLN A 147 2.55 -2.82 15.95
C GLN A 147 2.16 -3.19 14.52
N SER A 148 1.13 -2.52 14.01
CA SER A 148 0.76 -2.55 12.58
C SER A 148 1.93 -2.09 11.72
N GLY A 149 2.11 -2.74 10.56
CA GLY A 149 3.12 -2.32 9.61
C GLY A 149 3.37 -3.29 8.47
N ILE A 150 4.30 -2.90 7.61
CA ILE A 150 4.74 -3.69 6.47
C ILE A 150 5.87 -4.62 6.91
N VAL A 151 5.64 -5.92 6.75
CA VAL A 151 6.61 -6.99 7.01
C VAL A 151 7.05 -7.61 5.69
N SER A 152 8.25 -8.18 5.68
CA SER A 152 8.84 -8.82 4.52
C SER A 152 9.43 -10.18 4.78
N VAL A 153 9.49 -11.01 3.73
CA VAL A 153 10.30 -12.24 3.69
C VAL A 153 11.11 -12.24 2.42
N THR A 154 12.43 -12.37 2.54
CA THR A 154 13.35 -12.55 1.41
C THR A 154 13.73 -14.02 1.32
N LEU A 155 13.69 -14.60 0.13
CA LEU A 155 14.17 -15.98 -0.07
C LEU A 155 15.69 -16.04 0.12
N PRO A 156 16.21 -17.01 0.89
CA PRO A 156 17.64 -17.16 1.11
C PRO A 156 18.37 -17.60 -0.17
N GLU A 157 19.34 -16.81 -0.61
CA GLU A 157 20.08 -17.04 -1.86
C GLU A 157 20.79 -18.40 -1.92
N GLN A 158 21.23 -18.90 -0.76
CA GLN A 158 21.97 -20.16 -0.63
C GLN A 158 21.08 -21.40 -0.62
N GLU A 159 19.77 -21.28 -0.36
CA GLU A 159 18.87 -22.43 -0.22
C GLU A 159 17.83 -22.51 -1.34
N VAL A 160 17.32 -21.37 -1.81
CA VAL A 160 16.18 -21.33 -2.73
C VAL A 160 16.50 -20.45 -3.91
N ASN A 161 16.48 -21.00 -5.12
CA ASN A 161 16.59 -20.26 -6.37
C ASN A 161 15.39 -20.61 -7.25
N LEU A 162 14.53 -19.62 -7.52
CA LEU A 162 13.37 -19.84 -8.37
C LEU A 162 13.79 -19.93 -9.84
N GLU A 163 13.16 -20.86 -10.55
CA GLU A 163 13.42 -21.10 -11.96
C GLU A 163 12.61 -20.14 -12.82
N THR A 164 13.25 -19.61 -13.86
CA THR A 164 12.62 -18.72 -14.83
C THR A 164 11.45 -19.41 -15.54
N ASN A 165 10.35 -18.67 -15.72
CA ASN A 165 9.11 -19.08 -16.38
C ASN A 165 8.23 -20.09 -15.63
N ASN A 166 8.63 -20.53 -14.45
CA ASN A 166 7.78 -21.35 -13.57
C ASN A 166 6.94 -20.46 -12.65
N ASN A 167 5.69 -20.82 -12.41
CA ASN A 167 4.85 -20.16 -11.42
C ASN A 167 5.10 -20.77 -10.05
N TYR A 168 5.07 -19.93 -9.02
CA TYR A 168 5.13 -20.34 -7.63
C TYR A 168 4.04 -19.65 -6.84
N ARG A 169 3.29 -20.41 -6.06
CA ARG A 169 2.22 -19.92 -5.21
C ARG A 169 2.73 -19.77 -3.80
N TRP A 170 2.52 -18.61 -3.22
CA TRP A 170 2.90 -18.36 -1.84
C TRP A 170 1.66 -18.12 -0.98
N TYR A 171 1.80 -18.46 0.29
CA TYR A 171 0.83 -18.20 1.34
C TYR A 171 1.53 -17.51 2.51
N LEU A 172 0.87 -16.51 3.09
CA LEU A 172 1.22 -15.99 4.41
C LEU A 172 0.05 -16.25 5.35
N THR A 173 0.28 -17.10 6.36
CA THR A 173 -0.72 -17.53 7.32
C THR A 173 -0.37 -16.98 8.70
N LEU A 174 -1.23 -16.15 9.28
CA LEU A 174 -1.12 -15.75 10.69
C LEU A 174 -1.61 -16.89 11.56
N ILE A 175 -0.78 -17.28 12.53
CA ILE A 175 -1.12 -18.32 13.51
C ILE A 175 -1.93 -17.66 14.63
N CYS A 176 -3.25 -17.54 14.41
CA CYS A 176 -4.19 -17.11 15.44
C CYS A 176 -4.42 -18.22 16.47
N ASP A 177 -4.39 -19.48 16.02
CA ASP A 177 -4.56 -20.66 16.84
C ASP A 177 -3.66 -21.80 16.37
N SER A 178 -2.78 -22.29 17.26
CA SER A 178 -1.86 -23.37 16.93
C SER A 178 -2.53 -24.74 16.89
N GLU A 179 -3.66 -24.90 17.57
CA GLU A 179 -4.36 -26.19 17.71
C GLU A 179 -5.46 -26.36 16.65
N ASP A 180 -5.98 -25.25 16.11
CA ASP A 180 -7.05 -25.24 15.11
C ASP A 180 -6.71 -24.33 13.93
N SER A 181 -6.10 -24.92 12.89
CA SER A 181 -5.70 -24.19 11.68
C SER A 181 -6.87 -23.57 10.92
N SER A 182 -8.11 -24.01 11.15
CA SER A 182 -9.29 -23.41 10.52
C SER A 182 -9.60 -22.00 11.04
N ARG A 183 -9.01 -21.62 12.18
CA ARG A 183 -9.07 -20.26 12.74
C ARG A 183 -7.93 -19.36 12.28
N ASN A 184 -6.95 -19.92 11.56
CA ASN A 184 -5.85 -19.12 11.04
C ASN A 184 -6.29 -18.36 9.80
N VAL A 185 -5.75 -17.16 9.65
CA VAL A 185 -6.08 -16.24 8.57
C VAL A 185 -4.90 -16.15 7.63
N PHE A 186 -5.16 -16.25 6.33
CA PHE A 186 -4.11 -16.24 5.33
C PHE A 186 -4.42 -15.32 4.16
N VAL A 187 -3.36 -14.96 3.45
CA VAL A 187 -3.41 -14.35 2.13
C VAL A 187 -2.47 -15.13 1.22
N GLU A 188 -2.76 -15.09 -0.07
CA GLU A 188 -1.98 -15.78 -1.09
C GLU A 188 -1.69 -14.88 -2.30
N GLY A 189 -0.78 -15.37 -3.14
CA GLY A 189 -0.48 -14.82 -4.45
C GLY A 189 0.48 -15.71 -5.22
N VAL A 190 0.77 -15.30 -6.45
CA VAL A 190 1.67 -15.99 -7.36
C VAL A 190 2.86 -15.09 -7.66
N VAL A 191 4.05 -15.67 -7.65
CA VAL A 191 5.28 -15.07 -8.19
C VAL A 191 5.72 -15.84 -9.41
N LYS A 192 6.13 -15.11 -10.45
CA LYS A 192 6.69 -15.69 -11.66
C LYS A 192 8.04 -15.04 -11.99
N PRO A 193 9.15 -15.76 -11.83
CA PRO A 193 10.44 -15.31 -12.31
C PRO A 193 10.46 -15.26 -13.84
N ILE A 194 10.99 -14.18 -14.41
CA ILE A 194 11.16 -13.99 -15.85
C ILE A 194 12.64 -13.73 -16.19
N SER A 195 13.01 -13.88 -17.46
CA SER A 195 14.39 -13.63 -17.87
C SER A 195 14.78 -12.16 -17.65
N ARG A 196 16.05 -11.92 -17.29
CA ARG A 196 16.63 -10.57 -17.20
C ARG A 196 16.95 -9.98 -18.57
N ASP A 197 16.96 -10.79 -19.64
CA ASP A 197 17.37 -10.41 -21.01
C ASP A 197 16.30 -9.55 -21.73
N LEU A 198 15.68 -8.64 -21.01
CA LEU A 198 14.71 -7.71 -21.55
C LEU A 198 15.45 -6.43 -21.99
N PRO A 199 15.28 -5.96 -23.24
CA PRO A 199 15.95 -4.74 -23.73
C PRO A 199 15.73 -3.50 -22.86
N VAL A 200 14.62 -3.44 -22.12
CA VAL A 200 14.29 -2.35 -21.18
C VAL A 200 15.18 -2.34 -19.93
N LEU A 201 15.81 -3.46 -19.60
CA LEU A 201 16.74 -3.62 -18.47
C LEU A 201 18.20 -3.40 -18.88
N ASP A 202 18.50 -3.41 -20.19
CA ASP A 202 19.85 -3.25 -20.75
C ASP A 202 20.35 -1.79 -20.77
N SER A 203 19.52 -0.82 -20.38
CA SER A 203 19.86 0.62 -20.39
C SER A 203 20.90 1.03 -19.32
N GLY A 204 21.70 0.09 -18.83
CA GLY A 204 22.56 0.22 -17.65
C GLY A 204 21.72 0.15 -16.38
N GLU A 205 22.14 -0.67 -15.40
CA GLU A 205 21.58 -0.61 -14.06
C GLU A 205 21.67 0.85 -13.59
N ALA A 206 20.52 1.51 -13.51
CA ALA A 206 20.50 2.87 -13.04
C ALA A 206 21.09 2.84 -11.63
N THR A 207 22.20 3.54 -11.41
CA THR A 207 22.91 3.55 -10.12
C THR A 207 22.05 4.10 -8.97
N ASN A 208 20.89 4.66 -9.29
CA ASN A 208 19.88 5.15 -8.35
C ASN A 208 18.67 4.19 -8.26
N LEU A 209 18.32 3.79 -7.03
CA LEU A 209 17.15 2.96 -6.69
C LEU A 209 15.82 3.49 -7.26
N LEU A 210 15.63 4.82 -7.32
CA LEU A 210 14.40 5.39 -7.86
C LEU A 210 14.22 5.10 -9.35
N SER A 211 15.31 5.21 -10.10
CA SER A 211 15.32 4.90 -11.53
C SER A 211 15.12 3.40 -11.76
N GLN A 212 15.75 2.54 -10.94
CA GLN A 212 15.51 1.09 -11.00
C GLN A 212 14.04 0.75 -10.74
N ALA A 213 13.45 1.31 -9.68
CA ALA A 213 12.04 1.14 -9.38
C ALA A 213 11.14 1.55 -10.56
N SER A 214 11.44 2.70 -11.18
CA SER A 214 10.71 3.19 -12.34
C SER A 214 10.83 2.24 -13.52
N THR A 215 12.04 1.80 -13.87
CA THR A 215 12.28 0.86 -14.97
C THR A 215 11.50 -0.45 -14.77
N TYR A 216 11.60 -1.05 -13.59
CA TYR A 216 10.87 -2.28 -13.27
C TYR A 216 9.35 -2.07 -13.31
N ALA A 217 8.85 -0.96 -12.75
CA ALA A 217 7.43 -0.65 -12.74
C ALA A 217 6.87 -0.45 -14.16
N GLN A 218 7.63 0.21 -15.05
CA GLN A 218 7.23 0.40 -16.45
C GLN A 218 7.32 -0.89 -17.27
N ALA A 219 8.19 -1.82 -16.88
CA ALA A 219 8.32 -3.14 -17.49
C ALA A 219 7.34 -4.19 -16.92
N GLY A 220 6.48 -3.83 -15.96
CA GLY A 220 5.56 -4.77 -15.32
C GLY A 220 6.20 -5.74 -14.33
N ILE A 221 7.44 -5.47 -13.90
CA ILE A 221 8.21 -6.30 -12.96
C ILE A 221 7.93 -5.80 -11.53
N TRP A 222 6.94 -6.42 -10.89
CA TRP A 222 6.39 -5.94 -9.62
C TRP A 222 7.37 -6.06 -8.44
N HIS A 223 7.93 -7.24 -8.21
CA HIS A 223 8.71 -7.51 -6.98
C HIS A 223 9.98 -6.66 -6.92
N ASP A 224 10.70 -6.52 -8.03
CA ASP A 224 11.92 -5.72 -8.11
C ASP A 224 11.62 -4.21 -7.99
N ALA A 225 10.50 -3.74 -8.56
CA ALA A 225 10.05 -2.36 -8.42
C ALA A 225 9.72 -2.03 -6.96
N LEU A 226 8.89 -2.87 -6.33
CA LEU A 226 8.48 -2.70 -4.94
C LEU A 226 9.68 -2.76 -3.99
N THR A 227 10.58 -3.74 -4.17
CA THR A 227 11.79 -3.88 -3.35
C THR A 227 12.70 -2.64 -3.46
N SER A 228 12.87 -2.12 -4.68
CA SER A 228 13.67 -0.90 -4.92
C SER A 228 13.08 0.32 -4.21
N LEU A 229 11.75 0.48 -4.23
CA LEU A 229 11.07 1.58 -3.52
C LEU A 229 11.13 1.42 -2.00
N VAL A 230 10.98 0.20 -1.48
CA VAL A 230 11.12 -0.06 -0.05
C VAL A 230 12.55 0.28 0.41
N LYS A 231 13.59 -0.17 -0.32
CA LYS A 231 15.00 0.21 -0.04
C LYS A 231 15.17 1.73 -0.02
N LEU A 232 14.64 2.42 -1.02
CA LEU A 232 14.72 3.87 -1.12
C LEU A 232 14.05 4.58 0.07
N ARG A 233 12.88 4.09 0.50
CA ARG A 233 12.14 4.60 1.66
C ARG A 233 12.87 4.34 2.98
N CYS A 234 13.52 3.18 3.12
CA CYS A 234 14.38 2.89 4.28
C CYS A 234 15.57 3.84 4.37
N GLN A 235 16.22 4.16 3.24
CA GLN A 235 17.37 5.05 3.20
C GLN A 235 16.99 6.53 3.38
N ASN A 236 15.79 6.92 2.94
CA ASN A 236 15.34 8.32 2.91
C ASN A 236 13.92 8.49 3.50
N PRO A 237 13.66 8.11 4.77
CA PRO A 237 12.32 8.02 5.33
C PRO A 237 11.58 9.37 5.42
N ASN A 238 12.31 10.48 5.43
CA ASN A 238 11.77 11.84 5.53
C ASN A 238 11.74 12.60 4.20
N ASP A 239 12.21 11.99 3.11
CA ASP A 239 12.21 12.64 1.79
C ASP A 239 10.80 12.63 1.19
N ASN A 240 10.27 13.83 0.91
CA ASN A 240 8.94 14.01 0.35
C ASN A 240 8.81 13.48 -1.08
N ILE A 241 9.89 13.49 -1.86
CA ILE A 241 9.91 12.93 -3.21
C ILE A 241 9.76 11.41 -3.13
N VAL A 242 10.49 10.77 -2.22
CA VAL A 242 10.39 9.31 -1.99
C VAL A 242 8.99 8.92 -1.52
N LYS A 243 8.40 9.68 -0.59
CA LYS A 243 7.01 9.46 -0.14
C LYS A 243 6.02 9.57 -1.29
N LEU A 244 6.16 10.56 -2.17
CA LEU A 244 5.28 10.74 -3.31
C LEU A 244 5.41 9.59 -4.33
N HIS A 245 6.63 9.15 -4.64
CA HIS A 245 6.83 7.99 -5.53
C HIS A 245 6.25 6.70 -4.95
N TRP A 246 6.38 6.48 -3.64
CA TRP A 246 5.77 5.37 -2.90
C TRP A 246 4.23 5.40 -2.99
N GLN A 247 3.63 6.54 -2.67
CA GLN A 247 2.19 6.76 -2.78
C GLN A 247 1.69 6.47 -4.21
N GLN A 248 2.34 7.05 -5.22
CA GLN A 248 1.93 6.87 -6.62
C GLN A 248 2.06 5.42 -7.10
N PHE A 249 3.07 4.68 -6.61
CA PHE A 249 3.23 3.25 -6.90
C PHE A 249 2.09 2.45 -6.28
N LEU A 250 1.77 2.63 -5.00
CA LEU A 250 0.69 1.90 -4.33
C LEU A 250 -0.70 2.26 -4.87
N GLU A 251 -0.97 3.54 -5.11
CA GLU A 251 -2.22 4.01 -5.73
C GLU A 251 -2.48 3.35 -7.09
N SER A 252 -1.41 3.09 -7.86
CA SER A 252 -1.54 2.48 -9.20
C SER A 252 -2.11 1.06 -9.16
N VAL A 253 -2.12 0.41 -7.99
CA VAL A 253 -2.69 -0.93 -7.77
C VAL A 253 -3.73 -0.95 -6.64
N ALA A 254 -4.31 0.20 -6.29
CA ALA A 254 -5.33 0.34 -5.23
C ALA A 254 -4.87 -0.11 -3.83
N LEU A 255 -3.59 0.13 -3.50
CA LEU A 255 -2.99 -0.09 -2.17
C LEU A 255 -2.73 1.23 -1.43
N ASP A 256 -3.44 2.30 -1.78
CA ASP A 256 -3.27 3.65 -1.20
C ASP A 256 -3.43 3.67 0.33
N LYS A 257 -4.28 2.81 0.88
CA LYS A 257 -4.56 2.76 2.33
C LYS A 257 -3.39 2.38 3.22
N ILE A 258 -2.32 1.79 2.66
CA ILE A 258 -1.14 1.35 3.42
C ILE A 258 0.08 2.27 3.19
N GLU A 259 -0.10 3.41 2.54
CA GLU A 259 1.01 4.32 2.20
C GLU A 259 1.77 4.82 3.44
N SER A 260 1.05 5.09 4.53
CA SER A 260 1.57 5.62 5.78
C SER A 260 2.13 4.56 6.72
N GLU A 261 1.91 3.28 6.43
CA GLU A 261 2.32 2.19 7.31
C GLU A 261 3.85 2.10 7.38
N PRO A 262 4.43 1.86 8.58
CA PRO A 262 5.86 1.74 8.75
C PRO A 262 6.38 0.44 8.14
N ILE A 263 7.61 0.47 7.60
CA ILE A 263 8.32 -0.74 7.18
C ILE A 263 9.09 -1.27 8.39
N ILE A 264 8.81 -2.50 8.83
CA ILE A 264 9.27 -2.99 10.12
C ILE A 264 10.61 -3.71 10.03
N ASN A 265 10.66 -4.84 9.31
CA ASN A 265 11.82 -5.75 9.36
C ASN A 265 12.78 -5.58 8.18
N PHE A 266 12.35 -4.99 7.06
CA PHE A 266 13.23 -4.85 5.89
C PHE A 266 14.34 -3.79 6.08
N CYS A 267 14.03 -2.64 6.69
CA CYS A 267 15.00 -1.56 6.86
C CYS A 267 16.12 -1.86 7.87
N VAL A 268 15.95 -2.89 8.70
CA VAL A 268 16.91 -3.29 9.73
C VAL A 268 17.84 -4.40 9.23
N GLN A 269 17.50 -5.05 8.11
CA GLN A 269 18.22 -6.21 7.56
C GLN A 269 19.18 -5.85 6.42
N ASN A 270 19.24 -4.58 6.00
CA ASN A 270 20.08 -4.08 4.90
C ASN A 270 20.93 -2.88 5.34
#